data_AF-A0A3A0V523-F1
#
_entry.id   AF-A0A3A0V523-F1
#
_cell.length_a   1.000
_cell.length_b   1.000
_cell.length_c   1.000
_cell.angle_alpha   90.00
_cell.angle_beta   90.00
_cell.angle_gamma   90.00
#
_symmetry.space_group_name_H-M   'P 1'
#
loop_
_entity.id
_entity.type
_entity.pdbx_description
1 polymer ?
#
loop_
_entity_poly.entity_id
_entity_poly.type
_entity_poly.pdbx_seq_one_letter_code
_entity_poly.pdbx_strand_id
1 'polypeptide(L)' 'MQITSEIVNLIAAIMIFLGSIIALISSIGLIKFQDVFLRSHAATKSSTLSVLLTLVGVIIFFISSQGYLSVRLILALVF' A
#
# COMPACT_ATOMS: atom_id res chain seq x y z
N MET A 1 11.72 18.88 16.56
CA MET A 1 10.33 18.49 16.24
C MET A 1 10.11 18.36 14.73
N GLN A 2 10.56 19.33 13.91
CA GLN A 2 10.47 19.26 12.43
C GLN A 2 11.21 18.08 11.78
N ILE A 3 12.44 17.76 12.24
CA ILE A 3 13.23 16.66 11.65
C ILE A 3 12.50 15.31 11.82
N THR A 4 11.82 15.12 12.95
CA THR A 4 11.08 13.90 13.23
C THR A 4 9.89 13.72 12.29
N SER A 5 9.13 14.79 12.00
CA SER A 5 8.02 14.73 11.04
C SER A 5 8.48 14.48 9.61
N GLU A 6 9.62 15.06 9.21
CA GLU A 6 10.21 14.80 7.88
C GLU A 6 10.63 13.33 7.72
N ILE A 7 11.25 12.74 8.74
CA ILE A 7 11.62 11.32 8.72
C ILE A 7 10.37 10.43 8.61
N VAL A 8 9.31 10.73 9.35
CA VAL A 8 8.04 9.98 9.29
C VAL A 8 7.41 10.08 7.90
N ASN A 9 7.41 11.28 7.30
CA ASN A 9 6.88 11.48 5.95
C ASN A 9 7.70 10.71 4.91
N LEU A 10 9.03 10.66 5.04
CA LEU A 10 9.89 9.87 4.18
C LEU A 10 9.59 8.37 4.28
N ILE A 11 9.42 7.85 5.51
CA ILE A 11 9.06 6.44 5.73
C ILE A 11 7.69 6.13 5.09
N ALA A 12 6.71 6.99 5.28
CA ALA A 12 5.38 6.85 4.67
C ALA A 12 5.47 6.84 3.14
N ALA A 13 6.27 7.73 2.54
CA ALA A 13 6.48 7.79 1.10
C ALA A 13 7.13 6.51 0.56
N ILE A 14 8.14 5.96 1.27
CA ILE A 14 8.79 4.70 0.89
C ILE A 14 7.80 3.53 0.93
N MET A 15 6.94 3.46 1.96
CA MET A 15 5.90 2.43 2.05
C MET A 15 4.89 2.51 0.90
N ILE A 16 4.43 3.71 0.56
CA ILE A 16 3.52 3.93 -0.57
C ILE A 16 4.19 3.54 -1.89
N PHE A 17 5.46 3.92 -2.06
CA PHE A 17 6.23 3.59 -3.26
C PHE A 17 6.43 2.08 -3.42
N LEU A 18 6.81 1.38 -2.36
CA LEU A 18 6.92 -0.09 -2.36
C LEU A 18 5.58 -0.75 -2.67
N GLY A 19 4.48 -0.25 -2.09
CA GLY A 19 3.14 -0.76 -2.37
C GLY A 19 2.75 -0.60 -3.84
N SER A 20 3.09 0.53 -4.46
CA SER A 20 2.90 0.77 -5.90
C SER A 20 3.70 -0.21 -6.77
N ILE A 21 4.95 -0.49 -6.42
CA ILE A 21 5.78 -1.48 -7.13
C ILE A 21 5.14 -2.86 -7.05
N ILE A 22 4.65 -3.27 -5.88
CA ILE A 22 3.99 -4.58 -5.70
C ILE A 22 2.68 -4.66 -6.51
N ALA A 23 1.93 -3.55 -6.61
CA ALA A 23 0.73 -3.49 -7.45
C ALA A 23 1.08 -3.66 -8.94
N LEU A 24 2.17 -3.04 -9.39
CA LEU A 24 2.67 -3.18 -10.76
C LEU A 24 3.12 -4.63 -11.04
N ILE A 25 3.84 -5.25 -10.11
CA ILE A 25 4.24 -6.67 -10.20
C ILE A 25 3.01 -7.58 -10.27
N SER A 26 1.96 -7.31 -9.48
CA SER A 26 0.71 -8.07 -9.51
C SER A 26 0.03 -8.01 -10.89
N SER A 27 -0.04 -6.82 -11.47
CA SER A 27 -0.60 -6.60 -12.82
C SER A 27 0.20 -7.33 -13.90
N ILE A 28 1.54 -7.28 -13.83
CA ILE A 28 2.41 -8.01 -14.76
C ILE A 28 2.23 -9.52 -14.61
N GLY A 29 2.15 -10.03 -13.37
CA GLY A 29 1.91 -11.44 -13.09
C GLY A 29 0.59 -11.94 -13.71
N LEU A 30 -0.47 -11.13 -13.64
CA LEU A 30 -1.76 -11.45 -14.25
C LEU A 30 -1.74 -11.62 -15.77
N ILE A 31 -0.87 -10.89 -16.46
CA ILE A 31 -0.70 -10.96 -17.92
C ILE A 31 0.26 -12.09 -18.31
N LYS A 32 1.30 -12.33 -17.49
CA LYS A 32 2.38 -13.26 -17.81
C LYS A 32 2.01 -14.73 -17.59
N PHE A 33 1.17 -15.04 -16.59
CA PHE A 33 0.77 -16.41 -16.32
C PHE A 33 -0.32 -16.89 -17.27
N GLN A 34 -0.11 -18.06 -17.87
CA GLN A 34 -1.06 -18.68 -18.82
C GLN A 34 -2.11 -19.56 -18.14
N ASP A 35 -1.85 -20.04 -16.92
CA ASP A 35 -2.75 -20.88 -16.13
C ASP A 35 -3.64 -20.04 -15.19
N VAL A 36 -4.93 -20.37 -15.12
CA VAL A 36 -5.95 -19.73 -14.29
C VAL A 36 -5.58 -19.74 -12.81
N PHE A 37 -5.02 -20.84 -12.29
CA PHE A 37 -4.66 -20.92 -10.88
C PHE A 37 -3.46 -20.02 -10.54
N LEU A 38 -2.45 -19.99 -11.41
CA LEU A 38 -1.29 -19.11 -11.28
C LEU A 38 -1.67 -17.63 -11.39
N ARG A 39 -2.60 -17.28 -12.30
CA ARG A 39 -3.16 -15.92 -12.41
C ARG A 39 -3.91 -15.52 -11.14
N SER A 40 -4.76 -16.41 -10.61
CA SER A 40 -5.48 -16.16 -9.36
C SER A 40 -4.54 -15.97 -8.17
N HIS A 41 -3.45 -16.73 -8.11
CA HIS A 41 -2.43 -16.58 -7.06
C HIS A 41 -1.71 -15.23 -7.12
N ALA A 42 -1.30 -14.83 -8.33
CA ALA A 42 -0.64 -13.56 -8.59
C ALA A 42 -1.56 -12.35 -8.34
N ALA A 43 -2.84 -12.46 -8.68
CA ALA A 43 -3.85 -11.45 -8.37
C ALA A 43 -4.06 -11.33 -6.87
N THR A 44 -4.40 -12.41 -6.18
CA THR A 44 -4.89 -12.33 -4.79
C THR A 44 -3.80 -11.97 -3.79
N LYS A 45 -2.69 -12.70 -3.73
CA LYS A 45 -1.66 -12.48 -2.70
C LYS A 45 -0.90 -11.17 -2.88
N SER A 46 -0.60 -10.82 -4.13
CA SER A 46 0.19 -9.61 -4.42
C SER A 46 -0.67 -8.35 -4.32
N SER A 47 -1.94 -8.39 -4.74
CA SER A 47 -2.81 -7.21 -4.66
C SER A 47 -3.16 -6.83 -3.23
N THR A 48 -3.51 -7.79 -2.37
CA THR A 48 -3.87 -7.50 -0.96
C THR A 48 -2.68 -6.90 -0.19
N LEU A 49 -1.48 -7.45 -0.39
CA LEU A 49 -0.27 -6.91 0.22
C LEU A 49 0.04 -5.49 -0.29
N SER A 50 -0.15 -5.22 -1.59
CA SER A 50 0.08 -3.89 -2.17
C SER A 50 -0.86 -2.83 -1.58
N VAL A 51 -2.14 -3.17 -1.45
CA VAL A 51 -3.18 -2.29 -0.89
C VAL A 51 -2.92 -2.05 0.58
N LEU A 52 -2.58 -3.10 1.35
CA LEU A 52 -2.23 -2.96 2.76
C LEU A 52 -1.04 -2.01 2.97
N LEU A 53 0.04 -2.18 2.20
CA LEU A 53 1.26 -1.37 2.37
C LEU A 53 1.03 0.11 2.00
N THR A 54 0.25 0.36 0.96
CA THR A 54 -0.12 1.73 0.56
C THR A 54 -1.04 2.39 1.58
N LEU A 55 -2.09 1.71 2.06
CA LEU A 55 -3.00 2.26 3.07
C LEU A 55 -2.32 2.55 4.40
N VAL A 56 -1.47 1.66 4.89
CA VAL A 56 -0.73 1.91 6.14
C VAL A 56 0.20 3.12 5.96
N GLY A 57 0.87 3.27 4.80
CA GLY A 57 1.69 4.43 4.51
C GLY A 57 0.88 5.74 4.50
N VAL A 58 -0.30 5.72 3.89
CA VAL A 58 -1.22 6.87 3.87
C VAL A 58 -1.71 7.22 5.28
N ILE A 59 -2.05 6.24 6.11
CA ILE A 59 -2.47 6.47 7.49
C ILE A 59 -1.36 7.17 8.28
N ILE A 60 -0.12 6.69 8.18
CA ILE A 60 1.05 7.30 8.86
C ILE A 60 1.24 8.76 8.40
N PHE A 61 1.13 9.01 7.09
CA PHE A 61 1.25 10.36 6.54
C PHE A 61 0.16 11.31 7.05
N PHE A 62 -1.11 10.88 7.07
CA PHE A 62 -2.21 11.72 7.55
C PHE A 62 -2.10 12.03 9.04
N ILE A 63 -1.67 11.07 9.86
CA ILE A 63 -1.43 11.29 11.29
C ILE A 63 -0.31 12.32 11.49
N SER A 64 0.79 12.21 10.73
CA SER A 64 1.95 13.11 10.82
C SER A 64 1.65 14.53 10.32
N SER A 65 0.97 14.65 9.17
CA SER A 65 0.75 15.93 8.50
C SER A 65 -0.46 16.70 9.03
N GLN A 66 -1.55 16.01 9.35
CA GLN A 66 -2.85 16.64 9.61
C GLN A 66 -3.39 16.37 11.02
N GLY A 67 -2.79 15.41 11.75
CA GLY A 67 -3.18 15.10 13.13
C GLY A 67 -4.56 14.44 13.29
N TYR A 68 -5.20 14.02 12.20
CA TYR A 68 -6.47 13.30 12.23
C TYR A 68 -6.38 11.95 11.50
N LEU A 69 -7.17 10.99 11.98
CA LEU A 69 -7.31 9.67 11.38
C LEU A 69 -8.69 9.55 10.74
N SER A 70 -8.74 9.41 9.41
CA SER A 70 -10.01 9.27 8.70
C SER A 70 -10.59 7.88 8.85
N VAL A 71 -11.85 7.78 9.27
CA VAL A 71 -12.59 6.50 9.38
C VAL A 71 -12.64 5.76 8.04
N ARG A 72 -12.64 6.50 6.93
CA ARG A 72 -12.64 5.92 5.57
C ARG A 72 -11.37 5.10 5.28
N LEU A 73 -10.22 5.54 5.79
CA LEU A 73 -8.95 4.82 5.61
C LEU A 73 -8.91 3.53 6.44
N ILE A 74 -9.47 3.57 7.64
CA ILE A 74 -9.58 2.39 8.50
C ILE A 74 -10.53 1.36 7.88
N LEU A 75 -11.68 1.80 7.37
CA LEU A 75 -12.63 0.93 6.66
C LEU A 75 -11.99 0.31 5.41
N ALA A 76 -11.24 1.09 4.63
CA ALA A 76 -10.53 0.59 3.46
C ALA A 76 -9.38 -0.38 3.77
N LEU A 77 -8.88 -0.40 5.01
CA LEU A 77 -7.87 -1.37 5.45
C LEU A 77 -8.50 -2.69 5.92
N VAL A 78 -9.72 -2.62 6.46
CA VAL A 78 -10.46 -3.79 6.97
C VAL A 78 -11.21 -4.54 5.85
N PHE A 79 -11.65 -3.82 4.82
CA PHE A 79 -12.43 -4.34 3.70
C PHE A 79 -11.57 -4.66 2.48
#